data_AF-A0A918BWG1-F1
#
_entry.id   AF-A0A918BWG1-F1
#
_cell.length_a   1.000
_cell.length_b   1.000
_cell.length_c   1.000
_cell.angle_alpha   90.00
_cell.angle_beta   90.00
_cell.angle_gamma   90.00
#
_symmetry.space_group_name_H-M   'P 1'
#
loop_
_entity.id
_entity.type
_entity.pdbx_description
1 polymer ?
#
loop_
_entity_poly.entity_id
_entity_poly.type
_entity_poly.pdbx_seq_one_letter_code
_entity_poly.pdbx_strand_id
1 'polypeptide(L)'
;MDEHEQWGTTMTGVDPDRLDDQQLMKELETIHRTRHDTLLYGSNDALRAHNDRMAQLEGEYLRRNPRRSVAPGRTREGARDRDAADAGGGKTSAGTPVGKWGRGTTEGPGRA
;
A
#
# COMPACT_ATOMS: atom_id res chain seq x y z
N MET A 1 26.80 2.59 -15.38
CA MET A 1 26.59 1.86 -14.11
C MET A 1 25.13 1.49 -14.15
N ASP A 2 24.85 0.45 -14.90
CA ASP A 2 23.51 0.03 -15.28
C ASP A 2 23.19 -1.18 -14.41
N GLU A 3 23.09 -0.88 -13.11
CA GLU A 3 22.83 -1.86 -12.05
C GLU A 3 21.33 -2.23 -11.98
N HIS A 4 20.52 -1.63 -12.86
CA HIS A 4 19.07 -1.77 -12.88
C HIS A 4 18.56 -2.83 -13.88
N GLU A 5 19.41 -3.34 -14.78
CA GLU A 5 18.99 -4.35 -15.77
C GLU A 5 19.14 -5.79 -15.26
N GLN A 6 19.89 -6.03 -14.18
CA GLN A 6 20.11 -7.40 -13.68
C GLN A 6 18.90 -8.05 -12.98
N TRP A 7 17.80 -7.32 -12.77
CA TRP A 7 16.57 -7.82 -12.13
C TRP A 7 15.38 -8.00 -13.08
N GLY A 8 15.50 -7.58 -14.36
CA GLY A 8 14.40 -7.65 -15.33
C GLY A 8 14.12 -9.06 -15.87
N THR A 9 15.13 -9.94 -15.88
CA THR A 9 15.05 -11.26 -16.55
C THR A 9 14.40 -12.36 -15.70
N THR A 10 14.17 -12.14 -14.40
CA THR A 10 13.44 -13.09 -13.53
C THR A 10 11.93 -12.85 -13.48
N MET A 11 11.42 -11.80 -14.15
CA MET A 11 9.99 -11.46 -14.15
C MET A 11 9.11 -12.45 -14.93
N THR A 12 9.69 -13.31 -15.77
CA THR A 12 9.00 -14.51 -16.30
C THR A 12 9.00 -15.61 -15.24
N GLY A 13 8.56 -15.26 -14.04
CA GLY A 13 8.78 -16.04 -12.83
C GLY A 13 7.81 -17.21 -12.72
N VAL A 14 8.35 -18.30 -12.17
CA VAL A 14 7.66 -19.55 -11.81
C VAL A 14 6.24 -19.29 -11.29
N ASP A 15 5.30 -20.14 -11.71
CA ASP A 15 3.92 -20.15 -11.24
C ASP A 15 3.86 -20.08 -9.71
N PRO A 16 3.09 -19.16 -9.10
CA PRO A 16 2.95 -19.03 -7.65
C PRO A 16 2.65 -20.37 -6.95
N ASP A 17 1.86 -21.24 -7.59
CA ASP A 17 1.45 -22.53 -7.03
C ASP A 17 2.63 -23.51 -6.93
N ARG A 18 3.74 -23.23 -7.62
CA ARG A 18 4.98 -24.02 -7.62
C ARG A 18 6.07 -23.46 -6.70
N LEU A 19 5.86 -22.28 -6.11
CA LEU A 19 6.81 -21.69 -5.17
C LEU A 19 6.69 -22.37 -3.80
N ASP A 20 7.82 -22.68 -3.17
CA ASP A 20 7.81 -23.01 -1.74
C ASP A 20 7.50 -21.76 -0.90
N ASP A 21 7.16 -21.94 0.39
CA ASP A 21 6.77 -20.82 1.25
C ASP A 21 7.87 -19.77 1.42
N GLN A 22 9.14 -20.19 1.48
CA GLN A 22 10.25 -19.25 1.65
C GLN A 22 10.46 -18.42 0.38
N GLN A 23 10.35 -19.05 -0.79
CA GLN A 23 10.41 -18.40 -2.09
C GLN A 23 9.24 -17.45 -2.27
N LEU A 24 8.01 -17.87 -1.94
CA LEU A 24 6.83 -17.02 -2.02
C LEU A 24 6.97 -15.75 -1.18
N MET A 25 7.46 -15.88 0.06
CA MET A 25 7.71 -14.73 0.93
C MET A 25 8.78 -13.78 0.37
N LYS A 26 9.86 -14.33 -0.21
CA LYS A 26 10.92 -13.53 -0.84
C LYS A 26 10.43 -12.80 -2.09
N GLU A 27 9.63 -13.46 -2.92
CA GLU A 27 9.01 -12.86 -4.11
C GLU A 27 8.03 -11.74 -3.73
N LEU A 28 7.21 -11.95 -2.68
CA LEU A 28 6.31 -10.93 -2.14
C LEU A 28 7.07 -9.69 -1.64
N GLU A 29 8.14 -9.89 -0.87
CA GLU A 29 8.98 -8.77 -0.42
C GLU A 29 9.55 -7.99 -1.61
N THR A 30 10.06 -8.72 -2.61
CA THR A 30 10.70 -8.12 -3.79
C THR A 30 9.70 -7.33 -4.64
N ILE A 31 8.51 -7.89 -4.92
CA ILE A 31 7.50 -7.24 -5.74
C ILE A 31 6.88 -6.02 -5.04
N HIS A 32 6.74 -6.05 -3.72
CA HIS A 32 6.29 -4.88 -2.95
C HIS A 32 7.34 -3.77 -2.92
N ARG A 33 8.63 -4.12 -2.79
CA ARG A 33 9.72 -3.14 -2.79
C ARG A 33 9.80 -2.35 -4.09
N THR A 34 9.61 -3.00 -5.24
CA THR A 34 9.76 -2.36 -6.56
C THR A 34 8.47 -1.75 -7.11
N ARG A 35 7.36 -1.81 -6.35
CA ARG A 35 6.06 -1.28 -6.77
C ARG A 35 6.09 0.21 -7.10
N HIS A 36 6.71 1.01 -6.25
CA HIS A 36 6.71 2.46 -6.44
C HIS A 36 7.54 2.88 -7.66
N ASP A 37 8.72 2.29 -7.82
CA ASP A 37 9.57 2.51 -8.99
C ASP A 37 8.86 2.09 -10.29
N THR A 38 8.20 0.92 -10.29
CA THR A 38 7.44 0.45 -11.46
C THR A 38 6.26 1.37 -11.79
N LEU A 39 5.61 1.93 -10.75
CA LEU A 39 4.52 2.88 -10.92
C LEU A 39 4.98 4.22 -11.53
N LEU A 40 6.15 4.72 -11.12
CA LEU A 40 6.65 6.03 -11.57
C LEU A 40 7.39 5.97 -12.91
N TYR A 41 8.14 4.90 -13.15
CA TYR A 41 9.11 4.82 -14.23
C TYR A 41 8.89 3.65 -15.18
N GLY A 42 7.97 2.74 -14.87
CA GLY A 42 7.62 1.61 -15.73
C GLY A 42 6.77 2.04 -16.93
N SER A 43 6.86 1.28 -18.02
CA SER A 43 5.88 1.38 -19.12
C SER A 43 4.51 0.89 -18.66
N ASN A 44 3.44 1.24 -19.40
CA ASN A 44 2.09 0.75 -19.09
C ASN A 44 2.01 -0.79 -19.10
N ASP A 45 2.74 -1.45 -20.01
CA ASP A 45 2.76 -2.92 -20.08
C ASP A 45 3.55 -3.52 -18.91
N ALA A 46 4.67 -2.90 -18.52
CA ALA A 46 5.43 -3.31 -17.33
C ALA A 46 4.59 -3.17 -16.05
N LEU A 47 3.85 -2.06 -15.90
CA LEU A 47 2.96 -1.84 -14.77
C LEU A 47 1.82 -2.86 -14.73
N ARG A 48 1.23 -3.19 -15.89
CA ARG A 48 0.19 -4.22 -15.98
C ARG A 48 0.73 -5.58 -15.54
N ALA A 49 1.84 -6.02 -16.12
CA ALA A 49 2.46 -7.30 -15.77
C ALA A 49 2.85 -7.37 -14.28
N HIS A 50 3.35 -6.25 -13.72
CA HIS A 50 3.68 -6.14 -12.31
C HIS A 50 2.45 -6.27 -11.41
N ASN A 51 1.34 -5.60 -11.75
CA ASN A 51 0.09 -5.71 -11.00
C ASN A 51 -0.49 -7.12 -11.04
N ASP A 52 -0.48 -7.76 -12.22
CA ASP A 52 -0.98 -9.13 -12.38
C ASP A 52 -0.16 -10.11 -11.55
N ARG A 53 1.17 -10.00 -11.59
CA ARG A 53 2.07 -10.83 -10.78
C ARG A 53 1.89 -10.60 -9.28
N MET A 54 1.70 -9.35 -8.85
CA MET A 54 1.44 -9.00 -7.45
C MET A 54 0.15 -9.65 -6.96
N ALA A 55 -0.93 -9.55 -7.73
CA ALA A 55 -2.21 -10.17 -7.38
C ALA A 55 -2.12 -11.70 -7.27
N GLN A 56 -1.36 -12.34 -8.17
CA GLN A 56 -1.14 -13.79 -8.14
C GLN A 56 -0.40 -14.24 -6.87
N LEU A 57 0.71 -13.58 -6.51
CA LEU A 57 1.49 -13.92 -5.32
C LEU A 57 0.71 -13.65 -4.02
N GLU A 58 -0.01 -12.52 -3.96
CA GLU A 58 -0.86 -12.19 -2.80
C GLU A 58 -2.01 -13.19 -2.65
N GLY A 59 -2.64 -13.56 -3.77
CA GLY A 59 -3.68 -14.58 -3.79
C GLY A 59 -3.18 -15.93 -3.28
N GLU A 60 -1.99 -16.34 -3.69
CA GLU A 60 -1.40 -17.60 -3.22
C GLU A 60 -1.08 -17.57 -1.73
N TYR A 61 -0.51 -16.46 -1.25
CA TYR A 61 -0.25 -16.31 0.18
C TYR A 61 -1.54 -16.38 1.01
N LEU A 62 -2.61 -15.72 0.58
CA LEU A 62 -3.91 -15.77 1.26
C LEU A 62 -4.53 -17.17 1.22
N ARG A 63 -4.37 -17.90 0.11
CA ARG A 63 -4.83 -19.30 -0.04
C ARG A 63 -4.14 -20.22 0.97
N ARG A 64 -2.82 -20.08 1.16
CA ARG A 64 -2.02 -20.85 2.13
C ARG A 64 -2.25 -20.41 3.59
N ASN A 65 -2.66 -19.15 3.80
CA ASN A 65 -2.75 -18.54 5.13
C ASN A 65 -4.17 -18.05 5.47
N PRO A 66 -5.19 -18.94 5.49
CA PRO A 66 -6.57 -18.53 5.75
C PRO A 66 -6.79 -17.99 7.18
N ARG A 67 -5.90 -18.31 8.12
CA ARG A 67 -5.94 -17.87 9.53
C ARG A 67 -4.93 -16.76 9.84
N ARG A 68 -4.50 -15.99 8.84
CA ARG A 68 -3.56 -14.89 9.05
C ARG A 68 -4.09 -13.91 10.09
N SER A 69 -3.23 -13.56 11.05
CA SER A 69 -3.51 -12.50 12.03
C SER A 69 -3.61 -11.14 11.33
N VAL A 70 -4.78 -10.52 11.41
CA VAL A 70 -5.00 -9.14 10.98
C VAL A 70 -4.88 -8.24 12.21
N ALA A 71 -3.97 -7.27 12.15
CA ALA A 71 -3.83 -6.30 13.23
C ALA A 71 -5.15 -5.52 13.40
N PRO A 72 -5.79 -5.50 14.58
CA PRO A 72 -7.08 -4.82 14.78
C PRO A 72 -7.03 -3.34 14.37
N GLY A 73 -5.92 -2.63 14.64
CA GLY A 73 -5.74 -1.23 14.23
C GLY A 73 -5.61 -1.00 12.71
N ARG A 74 -5.57 -2.07 11.90
CA ARG A 74 -5.61 -2.02 10.43
C ARG A 74 -6.99 -2.38 9.88
N THR A 75 -7.96 -2.67 10.75
CA THR A 75 -9.36 -2.85 10.37
C THR A 75 -10.15 -1.56 10.60
N ARG A 76 -11.26 -1.42 9.88
CA ARG A 76 -12.18 -0.29 10.07
C ARG A 76 -12.84 -0.32 11.45
N GLU A 77 -13.10 -1.51 11.96
CA GLU A 77 -13.67 -1.73 13.29
C GLU A 77 -12.70 -1.27 14.38
N GLY A 78 -11.44 -1.73 14.34
CA GLY A 78 -10.44 -1.29 15.30
C GLY A 78 -10.08 0.19 15.18
N ALA A 79 -10.26 0.82 14.01
CA ALA A 79 -10.18 2.27 13.89
C ALA A 79 -11.29 2.97 14.67
N ARG A 80 -12.55 2.50 14.55
CA ARG A 80 -13.70 3.04 15.30
C ARG A 80 -13.59 2.82 16.81
N ASP A 81 -13.06 1.68 17.24
CA ASP A 81 -12.87 1.39 18.66
C ASP A 81 -11.84 2.34 19.31
N ARG A 82 -10.80 2.74 18.57
CA ARG A 82 -9.85 3.76 19.05
C ARG A 82 -10.51 5.14 19.14
N ASP A 83 -11.29 5.52 18.14
CA ASP A 83 -12.00 6.81 18.16
C ASP A 83 -13.02 6.88 19.32
N ALA A 84 -13.69 5.76 19.61
CA ALA A 84 -14.59 5.64 20.77
C ALA A 84 -13.84 5.68 22.11
N ALA A 85 -12.67 5.03 22.20
CA ALA A 85 -11.82 5.05 23.38
C ALA A 85 -11.22 6.45 23.65
N ASP A 86 -10.84 7.19 22.59
CA ASP A 86 -10.36 8.58 22.67
C ASP A 86 -11.50 9.54 23.07
N ALA A 87 -12.70 9.34 22.53
CA ALA A 87 -13.89 10.14 22.89
C ALA A 87 -14.37 9.92 24.35
N GLY A 88 -14.08 8.76 24.96
CA GLY A 88 -14.41 8.45 26.35
C GLY A 88 -13.36 8.90 27.39
N GLY A 89 -12.15 9.28 26.94
CA GLY A 89 -10.99 9.62 27.77
C GLY A 89 -10.79 11.12 27.96
N GLY A 90 -11.81 11.85 28.40
CA GLY A 90 -11.74 13.29 28.62
C GLY A 90 -10.84 13.69 29.80
N LYS A 91 -9.52 13.83 29.57
CA LYS A 91 -8.63 14.79 30.27
C LYS A 91 -7.56 15.34 29.31
N THR A 92 -7.91 16.50 28.75
CA THR A 92 -7.11 17.57 28.12
C THR A 92 -5.58 17.43 27.99
N SER A 93 -5.07 17.61 26.76
CA SER A 93 -4.09 18.66 26.50
C SER A 93 -4.29 19.22 25.08
N ALA A 94 -4.22 20.55 24.96
CA ALA A 94 -4.54 21.29 23.76
C ALA A 94 -3.56 20.98 22.62
N GLY A 95 -4.02 20.23 21.62
CA GLY A 95 -3.34 20.03 20.34
C GLY A 95 -3.99 20.87 19.26
N THR A 96 -3.28 21.86 18.74
CA THR A 96 -3.64 22.73 17.62
C THR A 96 -4.31 21.97 16.46
N PRO A 97 -5.47 22.40 15.93
CA PRO A 97 -6.07 21.76 14.77
C PRO A 97 -5.28 22.12 13.51
N VAL A 98 -4.60 21.15 12.90
CA VAL A 98 -4.04 21.27 11.55
C VAL A 98 -5.16 21.17 10.51
N GLY A 99 -5.95 22.25 10.40
CA GLY A 99 -6.83 22.45 9.27
C GLY A 99 -6.08 23.12 8.12
N LYS A 100 -6.03 22.47 6.94
CA LYS A 100 -6.28 23.12 5.63
C LYS A 100 -6.04 22.18 4.44
N TRP A 101 -7.04 21.38 4.08
CA TRP A 101 -7.27 21.12 2.65
C TRP A 101 -8.22 22.23 2.19
N GLY A 102 -7.66 23.20 1.47
CA GLY A 102 -8.28 24.50 1.21
C GLY A 102 -9.57 24.39 0.40
N ARG A 103 -10.65 24.95 0.94
CA ARG A 103 -11.81 25.40 0.18
C ARG A 103 -11.51 26.83 -0.27
N GLY A 104 -11.17 27.01 -1.55
CA GLY A 104 -10.96 28.33 -2.14
C GLY A 104 -12.29 29.08 -2.24
N THR A 105 -12.42 30.20 -1.53
CA THR A 105 -13.44 31.22 -1.81
C THR A 105 -12.77 32.29 -2.64
N THR A 106 -13.07 32.30 -3.94
CA THR A 106 -12.81 33.45 -4.81
C THR A 106 -13.82 34.54 -4.46
N GLU A 107 -13.38 35.61 -3.82
CA GLU A 107 -14.14 36.85 -3.78
C GLU A 107 -13.16 38.01 -3.99
N GLY A 108 -13.16 38.53 -5.22
CA GLY A 108 -12.47 39.76 -5.57
C GLY A 108 -13.46 40.92 -5.57
N PRO A 109 -13.16 42.06 -4.93
CA PRO A 109 -13.95 43.25 -5.13
C PRO A 109 -13.37 44.08 -6.27
N GLY A 110 -14.22 44.38 -7.25
CA GLY A 110 -13.98 45.41 -8.24
C GLY A 110 -14.15 46.82 -7.67
N ARG A 111 -13.36 47.72 -8.26
CA ARG A 111 -13.58 49.17 -8.49
C ARG A 111 -13.54 50.14 -7.29
N ALA A 112 -12.67 51.15 -7.43
CA ALA A 112 -13.10 52.50 -7.81
C ALA A 112 -12.10 53.05 -8.83
#